data_AF-A0A6I1E9C7-F1
#
_entry.id   AF-A0A6I1E9C7-F1
#
_cell.length_a   1.000
_cell.length_b   1.000
_cell.length_c   1.000
_cell.angle_alpha   90.00
_cell.angle_beta   90.00
_cell.angle_gamma   90.00
#
_symmetry.space_group_name_H-M   'P 1'
#
loop_
_entity.id
_entity.type
_entity.pdbx_description
1 polymer ?
#
loop_
_entity_poly.entity_id
_entity_poly.type
_entity_poly.pdbx_seq_one_letter_code
_entity_poly.pdbx_strand_id
1 'polypeptide(L)'
;MNTDEVKSLAKQNTPIVRIQKHPNLFRHNVVDELTDGTNFGIELGVASGVFSKRMMDSGKFRQFYGVDVYADTHDTEEYKKALKHIGIRRNYKLLRMTFDDAIDLFKDDFFDFIYVDGYAHTGEEGGTTLIKWYQKLKPGGIMAGDDYHDDWPLVKWAVNHFASQLDKTVNVTGKTEHSGYSKYPSWFMTKPLKGISHINMPEKLINAARKERTRIDKERFMQQFTK
;
A
#
# COMPACT_ATOMS: atom_id res chain seq x y z
N MET A 1 6.58 -15.94 -15.49
CA MET A 1 6.20 -16.92 -14.46
C MET A 1 4.74 -17.27 -14.66
N ASN A 2 4.21 -18.33 -14.05
CA ASN A 2 2.77 -18.52 -13.90
C ASN A 2 2.37 -18.32 -12.42
N THR A 3 1.07 -18.28 -12.14
CA THR A 3 0.55 -18.05 -10.77
C THR A 3 1.07 -19.09 -9.77
N ASP A 4 1.20 -20.36 -10.16
CA ASP A 4 1.66 -21.43 -9.29
C ASP A 4 3.16 -21.30 -8.96
N GLU A 5 3.97 -20.88 -9.91
CA GLU A 5 5.39 -20.58 -9.70
C GLU A 5 5.58 -19.44 -8.70
N VAL A 6 4.79 -18.36 -8.82
CA VAL A 6 4.83 -17.23 -7.87
C VAL A 6 4.47 -17.71 -6.45
N LYS A 7 3.37 -18.47 -6.32
CA LYS A 7 2.90 -19.02 -5.04
C LYS A 7 3.95 -19.94 -4.42
N SER A 8 4.52 -20.86 -5.20
CA SER A 8 5.56 -21.78 -4.73
C SER A 8 6.82 -21.03 -4.27
N LEU A 9 7.27 -20.05 -5.05
CA LEU A 9 8.45 -19.26 -4.73
C LEU A 9 8.25 -18.46 -3.44
N ALA A 10 7.13 -17.77 -3.29
CA ALA A 10 6.81 -17.02 -2.08
C ALA A 10 6.68 -17.93 -0.87
N LYS A 11 6.01 -19.08 -0.99
CA LYS A 11 5.88 -20.05 0.11
C LYS A 11 7.23 -20.52 0.64
N GLN A 12 8.22 -20.69 -0.22
CA GLN A 12 9.57 -21.13 0.15
C GLN A 12 10.44 -20.04 0.78
N ASN A 13 10.20 -18.76 0.45
CA ASN A 13 11.11 -17.67 0.79
C ASN A 13 10.51 -16.60 1.72
N THR A 14 9.20 -16.62 1.98
CA THR A 14 8.54 -15.68 2.90
C THR A 14 9.01 -15.93 4.33
N PRO A 15 9.62 -14.94 5.01
CA PRO A 15 10.00 -15.09 6.40
C PRO A 15 8.79 -15.31 7.30
N ILE A 16 8.98 -16.13 8.35
CA ILE A 16 7.99 -16.27 9.42
C ILE A 16 8.18 -15.10 10.38
N VAL A 17 7.11 -14.35 10.63
CA VAL A 17 7.09 -13.21 11.55
C VAL A 17 5.95 -13.36 12.54
N ARG A 18 6.00 -12.57 13.62
CA ARG A 18 4.87 -12.47 14.56
C ARG A 18 3.71 -11.77 13.85
N ILE A 19 2.54 -12.40 13.90
CA ILE A 19 1.30 -11.86 13.34
C ILE A 19 0.31 -11.65 14.47
N GLN A 20 -0.23 -10.44 14.59
CA GLN A 20 -1.32 -10.11 15.49
C GLN A 20 -2.58 -9.83 14.66
N LYS A 21 -3.62 -10.64 14.87
CA LYS A 21 -4.91 -10.47 14.15
C LYS A 21 -5.85 -9.60 14.96
N HIS A 22 -6.56 -8.72 14.27
CA HIS A 22 -7.55 -7.80 14.83
C HIS A 22 -8.93 -8.09 14.23
N PRO A 23 -9.68 -9.08 14.77
CA PRO A 23 -10.85 -9.68 14.12
C PRO A 23 -11.99 -8.69 13.80
N ASN A 24 -12.03 -7.56 14.51
CA ASN A 24 -13.12 -6.59 14.43
C ASN A 24 -12.75 -5.30 13.68
N LEU A 25 -11.49 -5.14 13.26
CA LEU A 25 -11.05 -3.93 12.56
C LEU A 25 -11.27 -4.08 11.05
N PHE A 26 -11.84 -3.05 10.43
CA PHE A 26 -11.74 -2.81 8.99
C PHE A 26 -10.46 -2.01 8.67
N ARG A 27 -10.07 -1.98 7.39
CA ARG A 27 -8.90 -1.22 6.93
C ARG A 27 -8.92 0.26 7.31
N HIS A 28 -10.09 0.88 7.32
CA HIS A 28 -10.23 2.30 7.65
C HIS A 28 -10.16 2.59 9.16
N ASN A 29 -10.18 1.56 10.02
CA ASN A 29 -10.02 1.71 11.48
C ASN A 29 -8.55 1.74 11.93
N VAL A 30 -7.60 1.50 11.03
CA VAL A 30 -6.15 1.51 11.35
C VAL A 30 -5.69 2.87 11.90
N VAL A 31 -6.44 3.94 11.61
CA VAL A 31 -6.14 5.31 12.04
C VAL A 31 -6.87 5.75 13.31
N ASP A 32 -7.69 4.88 13.92
CA ASP A 32 -8.60 5.28 15.01
C ASP A 32 -7.86 5.84 16.23
N GLU A 33 -6.65 5.35 16.51
CA GLU A 33 -5.77 5.79 17.61
C GLU A 33 -4.99 7.08 17.30
N LEU A 34 -5.06 7.60 16.07
CA LEU A 34 -4.41 8.87 15.73
C LEU A 34 -5.15 10.04 16.39
N THR A 35 -4.42 11.10 16.73
CA THR A 35 -4.99 12.33 17.29
C THR A 35 -5.82 13.08 16.26
N ASP A 36 -7.01 13.57 16.62
CA ASP A 36 -7.89 14.24 15.66
C ASP A 36 -7.28 15.53 15.06
N GLY A 37 -7.47 15.73 13.75
CA GLY A 37 -7.21 16.99 13.05
C GLY A 37 -5.73 17.41 12.90
N THR A 38 -4.76 16.59 13.32
CA THR A 38 -3.34 16.99 13.34
C THR A 38 -2.47 16.28 12.31
N ASN A 39 -2.89 15.11 11.83
CA ASN A 39 -2.02 14.19 11.09
C ASN A 39 -1.87 14.57 9.62
N PHE A 40 -0.73 14.18 9.05
CA PHE A 40 -0.48 14.14 7.62
C PHE A 40 -0.49 12.68 7.14
N GLY A 41 -1.40 12.37 6.23
CA GLY A 41 -1.57 11.01 5.70
C GLY A 41 -1.44 10.94 4.19
N ILE A 42 -1.08 9.78 3.66
CA ILE A 42 -1.07 9.54 2.21
C ILE A 42 -1.55 8.13 1.86
N GLU A 43 -2.31 8.02 0.77
CA GLU A 43 -2.66 6.76 0.11
C GLU A 43 -1.90 6.65 -1.22
N LEU A 44 -1.27 5.49 -1.46
CA LEU A 44 -0.58 5.15 -2.71
C LEU A 44 -1.45 4.13 -3.46
N GLY A 45 -2.10 4.55 -4.55
CA GLY A 45 -3.15 3.79 -5.23
C GLY A 45 -4.53 4.19 -4.70
N VAL A 46 -5.20 5.10 -5.39
CA VAL A 46 -6.43 5.76 -4.89
C VAL A 46 -7.67 5.22 -5.61
N ALA A 47 -7.53 4.81 -6.87
CA ALA A 47 -8.63 4.43 -7.75
C ALA A 47 -9.77 5.48 -7.68
N SER A 48 -10.99 5.05 -7.37
CA SER A 48 -12.18 5.92 -7.26
C SER A 48 -12.32 6.68 -5.92
N GLY A 49 -11.30 6.65 -5.05
CA GLY A 49 -11.21 7.50 -3.86
C GLY A 49 -12.05 7.09 -2.66
N VAL A 50 -12.56 5.84 -2.61
CA VAL A 50 -13.40 5.33 -1.50
C VAL A 50 -12.66 5.40 -0.16
N PHE A 51 -11.40 4.94 -0.11
CA PHE A 51 -10.63 4.93 1.13
C PHE A 51 -10.12 6.31 1.50
N SER A 52 -9.53 7.04 0.55
CA SER A 52 -9.24 8.47 0.72
C SER A 52 -10.41 9.27 1.31
N LYS A 53 -11.65 9.05 0.85
CA LYS A 53 -12.83 9.70 1.44
C LYS A 53 -13.02 9.34 2.91
N ARG A 54 -12.89 8.06 3.27
CA ARG A 54 -12.98 7.60 4.66
C ARG A 54 -11.87 8.20 5.53
N MET A 55 -10.67 8.35 5.00
CA MET A 55 -9.57 9.03 5.69
C MET A 55 -9.91 10.50 5.93
N MET A 56 -10.55 11.19 4.98
CA MET A 56 -11.01 12.56 5.21
C MET A 56 -12.21 12.64 6.18
N ASP A 57 -13.12 11.68 6.16
CA ASP A 57 -14.31 11.64 7.02
C ASP A 57 -13.99 11.23 8.46
N SER A 58 -12.86 10.55 8.70
CA SER A 58 -12.44 10.16 10.05
C SER A 58 -12.10 11.34 10.96
N GLY A 59 -11.87 12.53 10.38
CA GLY A 59 -11.46 13.72 11.12
C GLY A 59 -10.02 13.67 11.64
N LYS A 60 -9.25 12.61 11.35
CA LYS A 60 -7.88 12.44 11.86
C LYS A 60 -6.85 13.36 11.22
N PHE A 61 -7.09 13.78 9.98
CA PHE A 61 -6.05 14.40 9.17
C PHE A 61 -6.23 15.90 9.02
N ARG A 62 -5.15 16.64 9.32
CA ARG A 62 -5.01 18.04 8.93
C ARG A 62 -4.99 18.16 7.41
N GLN A 63 -4.28 17.23 6.76
CA GLN A 63 -4.13 17.15 5.31
C GLN A 63 -3.89 15.69 4.93
N PHE A 64 -4.59 15.21 3.92
CA PHE A 64 -4.36 13.90 3.34
C PHE A 64 -3.98 14.02 1.86
N TYR A 65 -3.16 13.10 1.38
CA TYR A 65 -2.69 13.06 0.01
C TYR A 65 -3.08 11.72 -0.62
N GLY A 66 -3.28 11.72 -1.93
CA GLY A 66 -3.40 10.50 -2.71
C GLY A 66 -2.49 10.57 -3.90
N VAL A 67 -1.85 9.46 -4.25
CA VAL A 67 -1.04 9.33 -5.47
C VAL A 67 -1.58 8.19 -6.29
N ASP A 68 -1.87 8.44 -7.56
CA ASP A 68 -2.29 7.43 -8.51
C ASP A 68 -1.98 7.93 -9.93
N VAL A 69 -1.69 7.02 -10.86
CA VAL A 69 -1.21 7.37 -12.19
C VAL A 69 -2.34 7.89 -13.08
N TYR A 70 -3.55 7.31 -12.96
CA TYR A 70 -4.70 7.58 -13.84
C TYR A 70 -4.34 7.61 -15.34
N ALA A 71 -3.41 6.77 -15.76
CA ALA A 71 -3.01 6.59 -17.16
C ALA A 71 -2.76 5.11 -17.49
N ASP A 72 -3.27 4.21 -16.67
CA ASP A 72 -3.10 2.76 -16.75
C ASP A 72 -4.47 2.06 -16.73
N THR A 73 -4.75 1.19 -15.77
CA THR A 73 -6.09 0.66 -15.54
C THR A 73 -7.07 1.73 -15.06
N HIS A 74 -6.57 2.86 -14.54
CA HIS A 74 -7.36 4.01 -14.15
C HIS A 74 -7.25 5.13 -15.18
N ASP A 75 -8.32 5.88 -15.37
CA ASP A 75 -8.40 6.93 -16.40
C ASP A 75 -8.81 8.30 -15.83
N THR A 76 -9.02 9.26 -16.73
CA THR A 76 -9.41 10.62 -16.34
C THR A 76 -10.82 10.68 -15.74
N GLU A 77 -11.73 9.75 -16.10
CA GLU A 77 -13.06 9.72 -15.52
C GLU A 77 -13.04 9.17 -14.10
N GLU A 78 -12.22 8.16 -13.83
CA GLU A 78 -12.00 7.68 -12.47
C GLU A 78 -11.28 8.73 -11.60
N TYR A 79 -10.34 9.47 -12.16
CA TYR A 79 -9.73 10.64 -11.49
C TYR A 79 -10.79 11.67 -11.07
N LYS A 80 -11.68 12.06 -11.98
CA LYS A 80 -12.79 12.98 -11.69
C LYS A 80 -13.74 12.39 -10.65
N LYS A 81 -14.01 11.08 -10.71
CA LYS A 81 -14.84 10.39 -9.73
C LYS A 81 -14.22 10.47 -8.34
N ALA A 82 -12.92 10.19 -8.20
CA ALA A 82 -12.20 10.31 -6.92
C ALA A 82 -12.27 11.74 -6.37
N LEU A 83 -11.98 12.75 -7.20
CA LEU A 83 -12.07 14.16 -6.80
C LEU A 83 -13.46 14.57 -6.30
N LYS A 84 -14.51 14.13 -7.00
CA LYS A 84 -15.91 14.39 -6.59
C LYS A 84 -16.27 13.63 -5.32
N HIS A 85 -15.85 12.37 -5.22
CA HIS A 85 -16.19 11.49 -4.11
C HIS A 85 -15.56 11.99 -2.80
N ILE A 86 -14.30 12.40 -2.84
CA ILE A 86 -13.56 12.94 -1.69
C ILE A 86 -13.97 14.39 -1.40
N GLY A 87 -14.17 15.18 -2.45
CA GLY A 87 -14.61 16.58 -2.40
C GLY A 87 -13.49 17.56 -2.72
N ILE A 88 -13.66 18.30 -3.82
CA ILE A 88 -12.65 19.22 -4.39
C ILE A 88 -12.20 20.36 -3.47
N ARG A 89 -12.97 20.67 -2.42
CA ARG A 89 -12.67 21.74 -1.44
C ARG A 89 -12.12 21.22 -0.12
N ARG A 90 -11.98 19.90 0.05
CA ARG A 90 -11.44 19.33 1.27
C ARG A 90 -9.94 19.55 1.38
N ASN A 91 -9.39 19.39 2.57
CA ASN A 91 -7.95 19.35 2.83
C ASN A 91 -7.35 18.02 2.32
N TYR A 92 -7.48 17.80 1.01
CA TYR A 92 -7.05 16.62 0.29
C TYR A 92 -6.35 17.05 -1.00
N LYS A 93 -5.26 16.37 -1.37
CA LYS A 93 -4.56 16.59 -2.65
C LYS A 93 -4.41 15.28 -3.40
N LEU A 94 -5.01 15.19 -4.59
CA LEU A 94 -4.85 14.06 -5.49
C LEU A 94 -3.76 14.35 -6.52
N LEU A 95 -2.66 13.61 -6.45
CA LEU A 95 -1.51 13.73 -7.33
C LEU A 95 -1.62 12.69 -8.43
N ARG A 96 -1.79 13.16 -9.68
CA ARG A 96 -1.82 12.30 -10.87
C ARG A 96 -0.40 12.07 -11.39
N MET A 97 0.29 11.08 -10.84
CA MET A 97 1.70 10.77 -11.12
C MET A 97 2.07 9.38 -10.58
N THR A 98 3.27 8.88 -10.90
CA THR A 98 3.77 7.64 -10.32
C THR A 98 4.22 7.85 -8.87
N PHE A 99 4.35 6.76 -8.10
CA PHE A 99 4.87 6.83 -6.73
C PHE A 99 6.32 7.33 -6.68
N ASP A 100 7.11 6.99 -7.70
CA ASP A 100 8.51 7.41 -7.79
C ASP A 100 8.65 8.88 -8.16
N ASP A 101 7.74 9.44 -8.96
CA ASP A 101 7.73 10.87 -9.26
C ASP A 101 7.20 11.71 -8.09
N ALA A 102 6.32 11.16 -7.25
CA ALA A 102 5.72 11.87 -6.13
C ALA A 102 6.63 11.96 -4.90
N ILE A 103 7.62 11.06 -4.79
CA ILE A 103 8.31 10.83 -3.52
C ILE A 103 9.19 12.01 -3.06
N ASP A 104 9.77 12.76 -3.99
CA ASP A 104 10.67 13.88 -3.70
C ASP A 104 9.92 15.19 -3.36
N LEU A 105 8.60 15.24 -3.58
CA LEU A 105 7.72 16.30 -3.09
C LEU A 105 7.64 16.33 -1.56
N PHE A 106 7.96 15.22 -0.91
CA PHE A 106 7.87 15.05 0.53
C PHE A 106 9.26 14.83 1.14
N LYS A 107 9.58 15.64 2.15
CA LYS A 107 10.76 15.41 2.98
C LYS A 107 10.64 14.10 3.76
N ASP A 108 11.78 13.59 4.22
CA ASP A 108 11.78 12.46 5.15
C ASP A 108 11.06 12.83 6.45
N ASP A 109 10.49 11.81 7.11
CA ASP A 109 9.71 11.97 8.35
C ASP A 109 8.59 13.05 8.24
N PHE A 110 7.87 13.06 7.12
CA PHE A 110 6.78 14.00 6.86
C PHE A 110 5.40 13.46 7.29
N PHE A 111 5.12 12.19 7.02
CA PHE A 111 3.80 11.59 7.22
C PHE A 111 3.67 10.94 8.60
N ASP A 112 2.48 11.04 9.19
CA ASP A 112 2.08 10.28 10.37
C ASP A 112 1.45 8.93 9.96
N PHE A 113 0.93 8.85 8.73
CA PHE A 113 0.30 7.66 8.17
C PHE A 113 0.59 7.50 6.69
N ILE A 114 0.93 6.28 6.27
CA ILE A 114 1.08 5.89 4.87
C ILE A 114 0.28 4.61 4.64
N TYR A 115 -0.60 4.61 3.66
CA TYR A 115 -1.35 3.44 3.21
C TYR A 115 -0.93 3.05 1.79
N VAL A 116 -0.48 1.81 1.60
CA VAL A 116 0.01 1.27 0.33
C VAL A 116 -1.04 0.33 -0.26
N ASP A 117 -1.63 0.73 -1.39
CA ASP A 117 -2.71 0.03 -2.10
C ASP A 117 -2.48 0.07 -3.61
N GLY A 118 -1.23 -0.07 -4.04
CA GLY A 118 -0.86 0.04 -5.45
C GLY A 118 0.33 -0.84 -5.78
N TYR A 119 0.18 -1.68 -6.81
CA TYR A 119 1.16 -2.70 -7.23
C TYR A 119 1.22 -3.98 -6.37
N ALA A 120 0.10 -4.36 -5.74
CA ALA A 120 -0.02 -5.60 -4.97
C ALA A 120 0.44 -6.85 -5.74
N HIS A 121 0.16 -6.95 -7.04
CA HIS A 121 0.56 -8.12 -7.83
C HIS A 121 2.08 -8.34 -7.87
N THR A 122 2.88 -7.28 -7.77
CA THR A 122 4.35 -7.37 -7.77
C THR A 122 4.92 -7.37 -6.35
N GLY A 123 4.06 -7.44 -5.33
CA GLY A 123 4.46 -7.30 -3.94
C GLY A 123 5.07 -5.93 -3.68
N GLU A 124 4.41 -4.87 -4.12
CA GLU A 124 4.87 -3.49 -3.92
C GLU A 124 6.21 -3.21 -4.63
N GLU A 125 6.32 -3.66 -5.89
CA GLU A 125 7.56 -3.64 -6.68
C GLU A 125 8.72 -4.36 -5.97
N GLY A 126 8.43 -5.57 -5.48
CA GLY A 126 9.35 -6.37 -4.68
C GLY A 126 9.70 -5.74 -3.35
N GLY A 127 8.79 -4.94 -2.78
CA GLY A 127 8.93 -4.16 -1.56
C GLY A 127 9.70 -2.86 -1.70
N THR A 128 10.06 -2.47 -2.93
CA THR A 128 10.75 -1.21 -3.19
C THR A 128 9.91 -0.01 -2.76
N THR A 129 8.60 -0.05 -3.02
CA THR A 129 7.65 0.99 -2.58
C THR A 129 7.67 1.12 -1.05
N LEU A 130 7.67 -0.01 -0.32
CA LEU A 130 7.70 0.00 1.14
C LEU A 130 8.95 0.71 1.66
N ILE A 131 10.14 0.35 1.18
CA ILE A 131 11.41 0.96 1.62
C ILE A 131 11.43 2.45 1.33
N LYS A 132 11.11 2.84 0.10
CA LYS A 132 11.17 4.23 -0.35
C LYS A 132 10.24 5.11 0.47
N TRP A 133 8.98 4.71 0.61
CA TRP A 133 7.97 5.51 1.34
C TRP A 133 8.13 5.44 2.86
N TYR A 134 8.77 4.40 3.39
CA TYR A 134 9.05 4.31 4.83
C TYR A 134 10.01 5.40 5.33
N GLN A 135 10.88 5.93 4.45
CA GLN A 135 11.71 7.10 4.77
C GLN A 135 10.86 8.35 5.01
N LYS A 136 9.70 8.45 4.33
CA LYS A 136 8.77 9.58 4.45
C LYS A 136 7.85 9.48 5.66
N LEU A 137 7.76 8.32 6.29
CA LEU A 137 6.98 8.11 7.52
C LEU A 137 7.75 8.59 8.74
N LYS A 138 7.13 9.30 9.67
CA LYS A 138 7.77 9.71 10.94
C LYS A 138 8.05 8.53 11.86
N PRO A 139 9.06 8.62 12.75
CA PRO A 139 9.16 7.73 13.91
C PRO A 139 7.85 7.77 14.71
N GLY A 140 7.30 6.59 15.01
CA GLY A 140 5.98 6.45 15.64
C GLY A 140 4.79 6.53 14.68
N GLY A 141 5.00 6.86 13.41
CA GLY A 141 3.97 6.82 12.38
C GLY A 141 3.55 5.41 12.00
N ILE A 142 2.39 5.28 11.37
CA ILE A 142 1.81 3.99 10.95
C ILE A 142 2.02 3.80 9.45
N MET A 143 2.67 2.70 9.07
CA MET A 143 2.67 2.18 7.71
C MET A 143 1.64 1.06 7.61
N ALA A 144 0.78 1.11 6.61
CA ALA A 144 -0.26 0.14 6.37
C ALA A 144 -0.39 -0.14 4.87
N GLY A 145 -1.14 -1.18 4.52
CA GLY A 145 -1.48 -1.48 3.14
C GLY A 145 -2.45 -2.63 3.02
N ASP A 146 -2.98 -2.86 1.82
CA ASP A 146 -3.96 -3.91 1.59
C ASP A 146 -3.31 -5.27 1.23
N ASP A 147 -4.15 -6.26 0.90
CA ASP A 147 -3.75 -7.50 0.22
C ASP A 147 -2.79 -8.41 1.02
N TYR A 148 -2.88 -8.41 2.35
CA TYR A 148 -2.17 -9.40 3.18
C TYR A 148 -2.87 -10.77 3.14
N HIS A 149 -2.74 -11.49 2.02
CA HIS A 149 -3.40 -12.79 1.81
C HIS A 149 -2.58 -13.76 0.94
N ASP A 150 -2.87 -15.06 1.00
CA ASP A 150 -2.16 -16.09 0.22
C ASP A 150 -2.44 -16.01 -1.30
N ASP A 151 -3.49 -15.27 -1.69
CA ASP A 151 -3.76 -14.91 -3.09
C ASP A 151 -2.82 -13.79 -3.59
N TRP A 152 -2.20 -13.05 -2.67
CA TRP A 152 -1.22 -11.99 -2.91
C TRP A 152 0.13 -12.36 -2.28
N PRO A 153 0.73 -13.47 -2.72
CA PRO A 153 1.87 -14.07 -2.05
C PRO A 153 3.11 -13.17 -2.04
N LEU A 154 3.29 -12.31 -3.05
CA LEU A 154 4.41 -11.37 -3.09
C LEU A 154 4.23 -10.21 -2.10
N VAL A 155 2.99 -9.76 -1.83
CA VAL A 155 2.71 -8.77 -0.77
C VAL A 155 3.08 -9.35 0.59
N LYS A 156 2.59 -10.56 0.91
CA LYS A 156 2.96 -11.24 2.17
C LYS A 156 4.46 -11.42 2.30
N TRP A 157 5.15 -11.80 1.23
CA TRP A 157 6.61 -11.91 1.24
C TRP A 157 7.27 -10.56 1.53
N ALA A 158 6.90 -9.50 0.81
CA ALA A 158 7.46 -8.18 1.00
C ALA A 158 7.22 -7.65 2.42
N VAL A 159 5.99 -7.72 2.92
CA VAL A 159 5.61 -7.24 4.26
C VAL A 159 6.30 -8.04 5.36
N ASN A 160 6.36 -9.38 5.26
CA ASN A 160 7.02 -10.18 6.28
C ASN A 160 8.52 -9.95 6.32
N HIS A 161 9.17 -9.86 5.16
CA HIS A 161 10.59 -9.52 5.11
C HIS A 161 10.85 -8.13 5.67
N PHE A 162 10.04 -7.15 5.28
CA PHE A 162 10.12 -5.80 5.80
C PHE A 162 9.97 -5.77 7.34
N ALA A 163 8.94 -6.43 7.87
CA ALA A 163 8.70 -6.52 9.31
C ALA A 163 9.83 -7.25 10.07
N SER A 164 10.44 -8.28 9.46
CA SER A 164 11.54 -9.00 10.10
C SER A 164 12.81 -8.15 10.19
N GLN A 165 13.07 -7.29 9.21
CA GLN A 165 14.18 -6.31 9.28
C GLN A 165 13.95 -5.26 10.38
N LEU A 166 12.67 -4.99 10.70
CA LEU A 166 12.28 -4.02 11.72
C LEU A 166 12.14 -4.61 13.14
N ASP A 167 12.24 -5.94 13.28
CA ASP A 167 11.82 -6.69 14.47
C ASP A 167 10.42 -6.26 14.95
N LYS A 168 9.47 -6.20 14.01
CA LYS A 168 8.08 -5.79 14.26
C LYS A 168 7.09 -6.92 14.05
N THR A 169 6.03 -6.84 14.85
CA THR A 169 4.83 -7.66 14.64
C THR A 169 4.02 -7.05 13.51
N VAL A 170 3.56 -7.91 12.58
CA VAL A 170 2.62 -7.52 11.54
C VAL A 170 1.22 -7.59 12.12
N ASN A 171 0.53 -6.46 12.18
CA ASN A 171 -0.88 -6.43 12.55
C ASN A 171 -1.73 -6.65 11.30
N VAL A 172 -2.79 -7.46 11.42
CA VAL A 172 -3.66 -7.82 10.28
C VAL A 172 -5.11 -7.60 10.66
N THR A 173 -5.85 -6.83 9.85
CA THR A 173 -7.28 -6.57 10.05
C THR A 173 -8.12 -7.81 9.78
N GLY A 174 -9.19 -8.02 10.54
CA GLY A 174 -10.05 -9.20 10.40
C GLY A 174 -11.29 -9.00 9.55
N LYS A 175 -11.75 -7.75 9.38
CA LYS A 175 -12.91 -7.43 8.56
C LYS A 175 -12.45 -7.00 7.17
N THR A 176 -13.12 -7.55 6.16
CA THR A 176 -12.96 -7.19 4.74
C THR A 176 -14.32 -6.78 4.18
N GLU A 177 -14.32 -6.16 3.00
CA GLU A 177 -15.54 -5.71 2.33
C GLU A 177 -15.78 -6.55 1.08
N HIS A 178 -17.06 -6.77 0.74
CA HIS A 178 -17.43 -7.51 -0.47
C HIS A 178 -17.27 -6.67 -1.76
N SER A 179 -16.96 -5.38 -1.63
CA SER A 179 -16.59 -4.54 -2.78
C SER A 179 -15.23 -4.96 -3.33
N GLY A 180 -15.05 -4.89 -4.65
CA GLY A 180 -13.81 -5.31 -5.32
C GLY A 180 -12.51 -4.61 -4.89
N TYR A 181 -12.59 -3.56 -4.05
CA TYR A 181 -11.46 -2.74 -3.62
C TYR A 181 -10.96 -3.01 -2.19
N SER A 182 -11.54 -3.96 -1.43
CA SER A 182 -11.04 -4.32 -0.08
C SER A 182 -11.44 -5.75 0.30
N LYS A 183 -11.20 -6.69 -0.63
CA LYS A 183 -11.60 -8.10 -0.48
C LYS A 183 -10.72 -8.85 0.51
N TYR A 184 -9.48 -8.38 0.71
CA TYR A 184 -8.46 -9.06 1.49
C TYR A 184 -8.12 -8.28 2.77
N PRO A 185 -7.55 -8.96 3.78
CA PRO A 185 -7.07 -8.29 4.98
C PRO A 185 -5.98 -7.27 4.69
N SER A 186 -6.05 -6.12 5.35
CA SER A 186 -4.99 -5.12 5.36
C SER A 186 -4.00 -5.39 6.48
N TRP A 187 -2.76 -4.97 6.28
CA TRP A 187 -1.68 -5.06 7.25
C TRP A 187 -1.28 -3.68 7.75
N PHE A 188 -0.72 -3.60 8.97
CA PHE A 188 -0.12 -2.37 9.48
C PHE A 188 0.97 -2.59 10.53
N MET A 189 1.87 -1.62 10.64
CA MET A 189 2.94 -1.58 11.62
C MET A 189 3.36 -0.15 11.93
N THR A 190 3.85 0.07 13.16
CA THR A 190 4.37 1.37 13.59
C THR A 190 5.89 1.45 13.37
N LYS A 191 6.35 2.53 12.74
CA LYS A 191 7.78 2.84 12.58
C LYS A 191 8.41 2.99 13.98
N PRO A 192 9.50 2.26 14.31
CA PRO A 192 10.17 2.41 15.60
C PRO A 192 10.65 3.84 15.84
N LEU A 193 10.68 4.27 17.11
CA LEU A 193 11.18 5.60 17.50
C LEU A 193 12.69 5.78 17.28
N LYS A 194 13.44 4.68 17.34
CA LYS A 194 14.87 4.66 17.04
C LYS A 194 15.05 4.26 15.58
N GLY A 195 15.86 5.02 14.86
CA GLY A 195 16.15 4.78 13.46
C GLY A 195 16.76 3.39 13.26
N ILE A 196 16.26 2.67 12.26
CA ILE A 196 16.95 1.53 11.65
C ILE A 196 17.63 2.09 10.42
N SER A 197 18.95 1.92 10.34
CA SER A 197 19.75 2.60 9.33
C SER A 197 19.44 2.08 7.94
N HIS A 198 19.34 0.76 7.73
CA HIS A 198 19.17 0.18 6.40
C HIS A 198 18.23 -1.02 6.38
N ILE A 199 17.27 -0.99 5.45
CA ILE A 199 16.37 -2.09 5.12
C ILE A 199 16.65 -2.45 3.67
N ASN A 200 16.82 -3.73 3.38
CA ASN A 200 17.06 -4.22 2.02
C ASN A 200 16.07 -5.36 1.71
N MET A 201 15.46 -5.32 0.53
CA MET A 201 14.62 -6.42 0.06
C MET A 201 15.48 -7.53 -0.57
N PRO A 202 15.07 -8.81 -0.48
CA PRO A 202 15.81 -9.90 -1.08
C PRO A 202 15.85 -9.76 -2.60
N GLU A 203 17.01 -9.99 -3.21
CA GLU A 203 17.15 -9.96 -4.67
C GLU A 203 16.18 -10.96 -5.35
N LYS A 204 15.93 -12.12 -4.70
CA LYS A 204 14.95 -13.10 -5.17
C LYS A 204 13.53 -12.51 -5.27
N LEU A 205 13.11 -11.70 -4.29
CA LEU A 205 11.80 -11.05 -4.29
C LEU A 205 11.74 -9.98 -5.40
N ILE A 206 12.77 -9.15 -5.51
CA ILE A 206 12.87 -8.12 -6.57
C ILE A 206 12.80 -8.78 -7.96
N ASN A 207 13.52 -9.87 -8.17
CA ASN A 207 13.52 -10.60 -9.44
C ASN A 207 12.17 -11.29 -9.71
N ALA A 208 11.50 -11.81 -8.68
CA ALA A 208 10.14 -12.34 -8.79
C ALA A 208 9.14 -11.25 -9.22
N ALA A 209 9.19 -10.09 -8.56
CA ALA A 209 8.36 -8.93 -8.87
C ALA A 209 8.53 -8.47 -10.32
N ARG A 210 9.78 -8.34 -10.82
CA ARG A 210 10.06 -7.97 -12.22
C ARG A 210 9.51 -8.97 -13.24
N LYS A 211 9.68 -10.27 -12.97
CA LYS A 211 9.14 -11.34 -13.82
C LYS A 211 7.61 -11.31 -13.84
N GLU A 212 7.00 -11.02 -12.70
CA GLU A 212 5.55 -10.93 -12.56
C GLU A 212 4.98 -9.69 -13.25
N ARG A 213 5.62 -8.53 -13.11
CA ARG A 213 5.33 -7.31 -13.88
C ARG A 213 5.31 -7.60 -15.38
N THR A 214 6.40 -8.21 -15.88
CA THR A 214 6.53 -8.58 -17.30
C THR A 214 5.39 -9.50 -17.78
N ARG A 215 4.94 -10.44 -16.94
CA ARG A 215 3.82 -11.33 -17.25
C ARG A 215 2.51 -10.55 -17.39
N ILE A 216 2.21 -9.71 -16.39
CA ILE A 216 0.97 -8.92 -16.33
C ILE A 216 0.91 -7.94 -17.50
N ASP A 217 2.02 -7.27 -17.82
CA ASP A 217 2.08 -6.32 -18.92
C ASP A 217 1.84 -7.02 -20.27
N LYS A 218 2.40 -8.22 -20.46
CA LYS A 218 2.11 -9.05 -21.63
C LYS A 218 0.63 -9.45 -21.70
N GLU A 219 0.04 -9.88 -20.60
CA GLU A 219 -1.39 -10.24 -20.55
C GLU A 219 -2.29 -9.05 -20.89
N ARG A 220 -2.01 -7.88 -20.31
CA ARG A 220 -2.72 -6.64 -20.61
C ARG A 220 -2.59 -6.25 -22.08
N PHE A 221 -1.39 -6.35 -22.65
CA PHE A 221 -1.16 -6.11 -24.07
C PHE A 221 -1.98 -7.06 -24.94
N MET A 222 -1.96 -8.36 -24.66
CA MET A 222 -2.72 -9.35 -25.44
C MET A 222 -4.23 -9.12 -25.38
N GLN A 223 -4.77 -8.72 -24.21
CA GLN A 223 -6.20 -8.42 -24.04
C GLN A 223 -6.68 -7.24 -24.89
N GLN A 224 -5.80 -6.32 -25.29
CA GLN A 224 -6.15 -5.22 -26.19
C GLN A 224 -6.43 -5.69 -27.63
N PHE A 225 -5.93 -6.87 -28.02
CA PHE A 225 -6.15 -7.46 -29.36
C PHE A 225 -7.24 -8.53 -29.39
N THR A 226 -7.86 -8.84 -28.24
CA THR A 226 -8.94 -9.84 -28.13
C THR A 226 -10.32 -9.21 -27.90
N LYS A 227 -10.42 -7.88 -27.93
CA LYS A 227 -11.65 -7.09 -27.92
C LYS A 227 -11.89 -6.47 -29.29
#